data_AF-A0A212RKM4-F1
#
_entry.id   AF-A0A212RKM4-F1
#
_cell.length_a   1.000
_cell.length_b   1.000
_cell.length_c   1.000
_cell.angle_alpha   90.00
_cell.angle_beta   90.00
_cell.angle_gamma   90.00
#
_symmetry.space_group_name_H-M   'P 1'
#
loop_
_entity.id
_entity.type
_entity.pdbx_description
1 polymer ?
#
loop_
_entity_poly.entity_id
_entity_poly.type
_entity_poly.pdbx_seq_one_letter_code
_entity_poly.pdbx_strand_id
1 'polypeptide(L)'
;MLPVLPLGPLTLPTRPALILIGVWIGLALAEREGRRRGIGAAPAADALGGLVIGYLIARLAALLPYGIPSPLDLIYLLRPTDPLLAPLPGLLGMSAWIAWRWRVRRVPWRTGLDTLAPFVLVLAIAWALGDWAEGLRYGKATAFPLLAALGGGERHPVPLYEAALGALALFLWERLRRRPWAPGGAFLLALTLYSAVRWFTEGFGAGSPILQTVALGGMLLGLWGLSGLTQEGSATPS
;
A
#
# COMPACT_ATOMS: atom_id res chain seq x y z
N MET A 1 4.87 21.63 2.21
CA MET A 1 5.22 21.60 0.78
C MET A 1 4.02 21.90 -0.11
N LEU A 2 2.81 21.47 0.22
CA LEU A 2 1.52 22.09 -0.17
C LEU A 2 0.47 21.34 0.66
N PRO A 3 0.24 21.69 1.94
CA PRO A 3 -0.54 20.83 2.85
C PRO A 3 -2.04 20.86 2.56
N VAL A 4 -2.51 21.97 1.98
CA VAL A 4 -3.89 22.15 1.53
C VAL A 4 -3.90 22.61 0.08
N LEU A 5 -4.78 22.02 -0.72
CA LEU A 5 -5.12 22.48 -2.04
C LEU A 5 -6.37 23.38 -1.92
N PRO A 6 -6.26 24.69 -2.16
CA PRO A 6 -7.42 25.56 -2.23
C PRO A 6 -8.19 25.26 -3.53
N LEU A 7 -9.36 24.63 -3.41
CA LEU A 7 -10.33 24.46 -4.48
C LEU A 7 -11.49 25.43 -4.26
N GLY A 8 -11.28 26.70 -4.56
CA GLY A 8 -12.26 27.76 -4.30
C GLY A 8 -12.60 27.84 -2.80
N PRO A 9 -13.87 27.65 -2.38
CA PRO A 9 -14.27 27.71 -0.97
C PRO A 9 -13.91 26.46 -0.15
N LEU A 10 -13.44 25.37 -0.79
CA LEU A 10 -13.08 24.13 -0.13
C LEU A 10 -11.55 23.98 -0.05
N THR A 11 -11.03 23.80 1.15
CA THR A 11 -9.61 23.44 1.36
C THR A 11 -9.50 21.92 1.51
N LEU A 12 -8.98 21.25 0.49
CA LEU A 12 -8.74 19.80 0.56
C LEU A 12 -7.34 19.52 1.10
N PRO A 13 -7.20 18.69 2.16
CA PRO A 13 -5.89 18.20 2.59
C PRO A 13 -5.23 17.39 1.47
N THR A 14 -4.00 17.76 1.11
CA THR A 14 -3.32 17.23 -0.08
C THR A 14 -3.00 15.75 0.03
N ARG A 15 -2.61 15.27 1.22
CA ARG A 15 -2.26 13.86 1.41
C ARG A 15 -3.45 12.92 1.27
N PRO A 16 -4.60 13.12 1.95
CA PRO A 16 -5.82 12.35 1.67
C PRO A 16 -6.21 12.39 0.19
N ALA A 17 -6.07 13.55 -0.48
CA ALA A 17 -6.37 13.65 -1.91
C ALA A 17 -5.43 12.76 -2.76
N LEU A 18 -4.12 12.79 -2.51
CA LEU A 18 -3.15 11.94 -3.19
C LEU A 18 -3.40 10.46 -2.93
N ILE A 19 -3.72 10.08 -1.69
CA ILE A 19 -4.06 8.70 -1.32
C ILE A 19 -5.32 8.26 -2.05
N LEU A 20 -6.37 9.09 -2.13
CA LEU A 20 -7.61 8.78 -2.86
C LEU A 20 -7.35 8.58 -4.36
N ILE A 21 -6.52 9.43 -4.97
CA ILE A 21 -6.08 9.26 -6.36
C ILE A 21 -5.34 7.93 -6.52
N GLY A 22 -4.44 7.60 -5.59
CA GLY A 22 -3.73 6.32 -5.56
C GLY A 22 -4.67 5.12 -5.43
N VAL A 23 -5.66 5.19 -4.55
CA VAL A 23 -6.69 4.16 -4.39
C VAL A 23 -7.45 3.98 -5.71
N TRP A 24 -7.88 5.07 -6.33
CA TRP A 24 -8.62 5.01 -7.60
C TRP A 24 -7.79 4.40 -8.72
N ILE A 25 -6.56 4.88 -8.95
CA ILE A 25 -5.66 4.33 -9.98
C ILE A 25 -5.31 2.87 -9.68
N GLY A 26 -4.98 2.56 -8.42
CA GLY A 26 -4.61 1.22 -8.00
C GLY A 26 -5.76 0.22 -8.20
N LEU A 27 -6.99 0.59 -7.85
CA LEU A 27 -8.17 -0.24 -8.05
C LEU A 27 -8.47 -0.44 -9.54
N ALA A 28 -8.33 0.59 -10.37
CA ALA A 28 -8.49 0.48 -11.81
C ALA A 28 -7.46 -0.48 -12.44
N LEU A 29 -6.20 -0.45 -11.97
CA LEU A 29 -5.18 -1.41 -12.40
C LEU A 29 -5.46 -2.82 -11.88
N ALA A 30 -5.95 -2.97 -10.64
CA ALA A 30 -6.33 -4.26 -10.09
C ALA A 30 -7.50 -4.90 -10.86
N GLU A 31 -8.49 -4.09 -11.23
CA GLU A 31 -9.62 -4.51 -12.06
C GLU A 31 -9.16 -4.95 -13.46
N ARG A 32 -8.25 -4.18 -14.07
CA ARG A 32 -7.62 -4.54 -15.35
C ARG A 32 -6.90 -5.89 -15.24
N GLU A 33 -6.16 -6.12 -14.17
CA GLU A 33 -5.46 -7.37 -13.93
C GLU A 33 -6.43 -8.54 -13.66
N GLY A 34 -7.53 -8.28 -12.96
CA GLY A 34 -8.58 -9.27 -12.72
C GLY A 34 -9.32 -9.70 -13.98
N ARG A 35 -9.62 -8.76 -14.88
CA ARG A 35 -10.13 -9.08 -16.24
C ARG A 35 -9.12 -9.91 -17.04
N ARG A 36 -7.84 -9.55 -17.03
CA ARG A 36 -6.78 -10.31 -17.72
C ARG A 36 -6.67 -11.76 -17.22
N ARG A 37 -6.96 -12.00 -15.94
CA ARG A 37 -6.87 -13.32 -15.28
C ARG A 37 -8.19 -14.08 -15.22
N GLY A 38 -9.26 -13.56 -15.83
CA GLY A 38 -10.56 -14.22 -15.90
C GLY A 38 -11.39 -14.20 -14.62
N ILE A 39 -10.99 -13.43 -13.58
CA ILE A 39 -11.75 -13.31 -12.32
C ILE A 39 -12.54 -11.99 -12.20
N GLY A 40 -12.47 -11.14 -13.24
CA GLY A 40 -13.25 -9.92 -13.37
C GLY A 40 -12.89 -8.84 -12.35
N ALA A 41 -13.85 -7.97 -12.02
CA ALA A 41 -13.68 -6.83 -11.12
C ALA A 41 -13.86 -7.17 -9.63
N ALA A 42 -14.24 -8.42 -9.30
CA ALA A 42 -14.61 -8.80 -7.95
C ALA A 42 -13.52 -8.53 -6.91
N PRO A 43 -12.23 -8.87 -7.14
CA PRO A 43 -11.17 -8.58 -6.17
C PRO A 43 -10.96 -7.09 -5.90
N ALA A 44 -11.05 -6.24 -6.94
CA ALA A 44 -10.92 -4.79 -6.79
C ALA A 44 -12.10 -4.21 -6.00
N ALA A 45 -13.32 -4.64 -6.28
CA ALA A 45 -14.51 -4.24 -5.51
C ALA A 45 -14.43 -4.70 -4.04
N ASP A 46 -13.94 -5.92 -3.79
CA ASP A 46 -13.75 -6.43 -2.43
C ASP A 46 -12.65 -5.67 -1.69
N ALA A 47 -11.58 -5.25 -2.37
CA ALA A 47 -10.55 -4.40 -1.79
C ALA A 47 -11.11 -3.02 -1.40
N LEU A 48 -11.95 -2.40 -2.24
CA LEU A 48 -12.63 -1.15 -1.89
C LEU A 48 -13.52 -1.30 -0.65
N GLY A 49 -14.36 -2.35 -0.60
CA GLY A 49 -15.17 -2.64 0.58
C GLY A 49 -14.32 -2.92 1.82
N GLY A 50 -13.17 -3.59 1.63
CA GLY A 50 -12.20 -3.85 2.68
C GLY A 50 -11.56 -2.58 3.22
N LEU A 51 -11.23 -1.60 2.37
CA LEU A 51 -10.73 -0.30 2.81
C LEU A 51 -11.75 0.44 3.68
N VAL A 52 -13.02 0.44 3.28
CA VAL A 52 -14.10 1.09 4.05
C VAL A 52 -14.27 0.40 5.41
N ILE A 53 -14.39 -0.93 5.42
CA ILE A 53 -14.58 -1.70 6.65
C ILE A 53 -13.35 -1.62 7.55
N GLY A 54 -12.16 -1.70 6.97
CA GLY A 54 -10.90 -1.52 7.67
C GLY A 54 -10.80 -0.13 8.31
N TYR A 55 -11.17 0.93 7.58
CA TYR A 55 -11.23 2.28 8.14
C TYR A 55 -12.20 2.38 9.33
N LEU A 56 -13.42 1.82 9.19
CA LEU A 56 -14.41 1.82 10.27
C LEU A 56 -13.90 1.06 11.51
N ILE A 57 -13.30 -0.12 11.32
CA ILE A 57 -12.73 -0.91 12.41
C ILE A 57 -11.53 -0.20 13.06
N ALA A 58 -10.67 0.43 12.25
CA ALA A 58 -9.54 1.21 12.75
C ALA A 58 -9.98 2.37 13.65
N ARG A 59 -11.07 3.04 13.26
CA ARG A 59 -11.66 4.15 14.01
C ARG A 59 -12.32 3.64 15.30
N LEU A 60 -13.14 2.60 15.21
CA LEU A 60 -13.79 1.99 16.37
C LEU A 60 -12.77 1.50 17.40
N ALA A 61 -11.72 0.81 16.95
CA ALA A 61 -10.68 0.30 17.82
C ALA A 61 -9.84 1.43 18.46
N ALA A 62 -9.67 2.56 17.78
CA ALA A 62 -8.99 3.72 18.34
C ALA A 62 -9.76 4.39 19.49
N LEU A 63 -11.09 4.28 19.49
CA LEU A 63 -11.95 4.83 20.56
C LEU A 63 -12.05 3.89 21.77
N LEU A 64 -11.78 2.60 21.61
CA LEU A 64 -11.95 1.59 22.66
C LEU A 64 -11.21 1.90 23.98
N PRO A 65 -9.99 2.48 23.98
CA PRO A 65 -9.31 2.89 25.21
C PRO A 65 -10.03 3.99 26.01
N TYR A 66 -10.95 4.73 25.38
CA TYR A 66 -11.68 5.84 25.99
C TYR A 66 -13.05 5.44 26.57
N GLY A 67 -13.42 4.15 26.50
CA GLY A 67 -14.68 3.62 27.03
C GLY A 67 -15.71 3.26 25.96
N ILE A 68 -16.95 3.00 26.39
CA ILE A 68 -18.06 2.70 25.47
C ILE A 68 -18.43 4.02 24.77
N PRO A 69 -18.28 4.11 23.43
CA PRO A 69 -18.62 5.32 22.70
C PRO A 69 -20.10 5.64 22.91
N SER A 70 -20.40 6.87 23.31
CA SER A 70 -21.77 7.36 23.30
C SER A 70 -22.32 7.37 21.86
N PRO A 71 -23.64 7.38 21.65
CA PRO A 71 -24.21 7.50 20.30
C PRO A 71 -23.73 8.76 19.55
N LEU A 72 -23.32 9.80 20.28
CA LEU A 72 -22.71 11.01 19.74
C LEU A 72 -21.25 10.77 19.31
N ASP A 73 -20.50 9.90 20.00
CA ASP A 73 -19.13 9.46 19.62
C ASP A 73 -19.13 8.66 18.31
N LEU A 74 -20.25 8.01 17.97
CA LEU A 74 -20.42 7.43 16.63
C LEU A 74 -20.47 8.48 15.51
N ILE A 75 -20.92 9.70 15.79
CA ILE A 75 -20.85 10.81 14.82
C ILE A 75 -19.40 11.27 14.65
N TYR A 76 -18.58 11.16 15.70
CA TYR A 76 -17.15 11.43 15.62
C TYR A 76 -16.39 10.36 14.81
N LEU A 77 -16.86 9.11 14.73
CA LEU A 77 -16.31 8.09 13.79
C LEU A 77 -16.35 8.54 12.32
N LEU A 78 -17.35 9.34 11.97
CA LEU A 78 -17.55 9.84 10.61
C LEU A 78 -16.79 11.14 10.33
N ARG A 79 -16.20 11.78 11.35
CA ARG A 79 -15.38 12.99 11.15
C ARG A 79 -14.02 12.62 10.56
N PRO A 80 -13.73 12.97 9.30
CA PRO A 80 -12.47 12.60 8.65
C PRO A 80 -11.25 13.34 9.22
N THR A 81 -11.48 14.41 9.98
CA THR A 81 -10.46 15.36 10.44
C THR A 81 -9.69 14.92 11.68
N ASP A 82 -10.15 13.88 12.39
CA ASP A 82 -9.47 13.40 13.58
C ASP A 82 -8.24 12.54 13.18
N PRO A 83 -7.03 12.79 13.69
CA PRO A 83 -5.86 11.95 13.39
C PRO A 83 -5.89 10.56 14.04
N LEU A 84 -6.79 10.30 14.99
CA LEU A 84 -6.79 9.07 15.78
C LEU A 84 -7.27 7.85 14.98
N LEU A 85 -6.34 7.01 14.57
CA LEU A 85 -6.60 5.80 13.79
C LEU A 85 -5.77 4.64 14.36
N ALA A 86 -6.38 3.48 14.62
CA ALA A 86 -5.68 2.27 15.03
C ALA A 86 -5.37 1.40 13.79
N PRO A 87 -4.16 1.45 13.21
CA PRO A 87 -3.91 0.89 11.88
C PRO A 87 -3.98 -0.64 11.85
N LEU A 88 -3.49 -1.30 12.90
CA LEU A 88 -3.47 -2.76 12.99
C LEU A 88 -4.88 -3.37 12.98
N PRO A 89 -5.82 -2.98 13.88
CA PRO A 89 -7.22 -3.43 13.79
C PRO A 89 -7.86 -3.17 12.43
N GLY A 90 -7.57 -2.02 11.80
CA GLY A 90 -8.08 -1.70 10.48
C GLY A 90 -7.60 -2.65 9.39
N LEU A 91 -6.30 -2.96 9.37
CA LEU A 91 -5.73 -3.91 8.42
C LEU A 91 -6.29 -5.32 8.63
N LEU A 92 -6.50 -5.74 9.88
CA LEU A 92 -7.15 -7.01 10.19
C LEU A 92 -8.61 -7.04 9.70
N GLY A 93 -9.35 -5.96 9.93
CA GLY A 93 -10.72 -5.80 9.45
C GLY A 93 -10.85 -5.86 7.92
N MET A 94 -9.98 -5.13 7.22
CA MET A 94 -9.87 -5.17 5.76
C MET A 94 -9.56 -6.59 5.26
N SER A 95 -8.57 -7.25 5.88
CA SER A 95 -8.14 -8.60 5.49
C SER A 95 -9.25 -9.63 5.73
N ALA A 96 -9.94 -9.55 6.86
CA ALA A 96 -11.06 -10.43 7.20
C ALA A 96 -12.23 -10.26 6.23
N TRP A 97 -12.56 -9.01 5.85
CA TRP A 97 -13.57 -8.75 4.83
C TRP A 97 -13.22 -9.37 3.48
N ILE A 98 -12.01 -9.12 2.98
CA ILE A 98 -11.55 -9.67 1.70
C ILE A 98 -11.59 -11.20 1.74
N ALA A 99 -11.10 -11.80 2.83
CA ALA A 99 -11.09 -13.24 3.05
C ALA A 99 -12.50 -13.84 2.97
N TRP A 100 -13.45 -13.23 3.70
CA TRP A 100 -14.84 -13.66 3.70
C TRP A 100 -15.47 -13.54 2.32
N ARG A 101 -15.29 -12.41 1.64
CA ARG A 101 -15.84 -12.18 0.29
C ARG A 101 -15.29 -13.15 -0.74
N TRP A 102 -13.99 -13.39 -0.74
CA TRP A 102 -13.35 -14.33 -1.66
C TRP A 102 -13.79 -15.77 -1.39
N ARG A 103 -14.01 -16.13 -0.12
CA ARG A 103 -14.56 -17.44 0.25
C ARG A 103 -15.98 -17.65 -0.28
N VAL A 104 -16.83 -16.63 -0.18
CA VAL A 104 -18.22 -16.66 -0.68
C VAL A 104 -18.25 -16.71 -2.20
N ARG A 105 -17.39 -15.92 -2.88
CA ARG A 105 -17.32 -15.84 -4.35
C ARG A 105 -16.46 -16.93 -4.99
N ARG A 106 -15.84 -17.80 -4.20
CA ARG A 106 -14.90 -18.86 -4.64
C ARG A 106 -13.74 -18.31 -5.50
N VAL A 107 -13.25 -17.12 -5.16
CA VAL A 107 -12.08 -16.54 -5.82
C VAL A 107 -10.84 -17.35 -5.40
N PRO A 108 -10.02 -17.86 -6.34
CA PRO A 108 -8.77 -18.52 -6.00
C PRO A 108 -7.81 -17.52 -5.35
N TRP A 109 -7.40 -17.79 -4.11
CA TRP A 109 -6.57 -16.87 -3.30
C TRP A 109 -5.32 -16.37 -4.00
N ARG A 110 -4.55 -17.27 -4.63
CA ARG A 110 -3.31 -16.93 -5.34
C ARG A 110 -3.57 -15.97 -6.51
N THR A 111 -4.63 -16.24 -7.29
CA THR A 111 -5.04 -15.38 -8.40
C THR A 111 -5.63 -14.05 -7.92
N GLY A 112 -6.41 -14.06 -6.83
CA GLY A 112 -6.94 -12.85 -6.21
C GLY A 112 -5.82 -11.93 -5.72
N LEU A 113 -4.82 -12.46 -5.02
CA LEU A 113 -3.65 -11.68 -4.58
C LEU A 113 -2.88 -11.09 -5.75
N ASP A 114 -2.68 -11.85 -6.82
CA ASP A 114 -2.02 -11.35 -8.03
C ASP A 114 -2.75 -10.14 -8.65
N THR A 115 -4.08 -10.09 -8.54
CA THR A 115 -4.85 -8.92 -9.01
C THR A 115 -4.69 -7.69 -8.14
N LEU A 116 -4.43 -7.86 -6.84
CA LEU A 116 -4.22 -6.75 -5.92
C LEU A 116 -2.78 -6.22 -5.90
N ALA A 117 -1.83 -6.97 -6.48
CA ALA A 117 -0.44 -6.57 -6.61
C ALA A 117 -0.21 -5.13 -7.14
N PRO A 118 -0.81 -4.67 -8.26
CA PRO A 118 -0.62 -3.29 -8.72
C PRO A 118 -1.26 -2.27 -7.77
N PHE A 119 -2.38 -2.61 -7.14
CA PHE A 119 -3.04 -1.73 -6.19
C PHE A 119 -2.13 -1.43 -4.99
N VAL A 120 -1.46 -2.44 -4.43
CA VAL A 120 -0.51 -2.27 -3.32
C VAL A 120 0.65 -1.36 -3.70
N LEU A 121 1.25 -1.55 -4.89
CA LEU A 121 2.37 -0.74 -5.35
C LEU A 121 1.96 0.73 -5.59
N VAL A 122 0.82 0.96 -6.24
CA VAL A 122 0.31 2.33 -6.47
C VAL A 122 -0.04 3.01 -5.14
N LEU A 123 -0.67 2.30 -4.21
CA LEU A 123 -1.01 2.84 -2.90
C LEU A 123 0.24 3.24 -2.13
N ALA A 124 1.32 2.45 -2.19
CA ALA A 124 2.59 2.79 -1.58
C ALA A 124 3.20 4.08 -2.15
N ILE A 125 3.16 4.26 -3.47
CA ILE A 125 3.64 5.49 -4.14
C ILE A 125 2.79 6.69 -3.69
N ALA A 126 1.46 6.56 -3.75
CA ALA A 126 0.55 7.64 -3.38
C ALA A 126 0.69 8.03 -1.91
N TRP A 127 0.90 7.06 -1.02
CA TRP A 127 1.17 7.29 0.39
C TRP A 127 2.45 8.10 0.59
N ALA A 128 3.53 7.70 -0.10
CA ALA A 128 4.82 8.40 -0.03
C ALA A 128 4.74 9.84 -0.56
N LEU A 129 4.02 10.07 -1.67
CA LEU A 129 3.76 11.42 -2.18
C LEU A 129 2.92 12.26 -1.20
N GLY A 130 1.96 11.63 -0.53
CA GLY A 130 1.18 12.25 0.54
C GLY A 130 2.04 12.68 1.73
N ASP A 131 2.92 11.80 2.19
CA ASP A 131 3.89 12.10 3.27
C ASP A 131 4.81 13.26 2.87
N TRP A 132 5.29 13.30 1.62
CA TRP A 132 6.07 14.42 1.10
C TRP A 132 5.29 15.74 1.10
N ALA A 133 4.03 15.75 0.64
CA ALA A 133 3.21 16.95 0.54
C ALA A 133 2.98 17.64 1.90
N GLU A 134 2.75 16.82 2.94
CA GLU A 134 2.63 17.25 4.34
C GLU A 134 3.98 17.51 5.02
N GLY A 135 5.09 17.07 4.41
CA GLY A 135 6.43 17.23 4.97
C GLY A 135 6.72 16.29 6.14
N LEU A 136 6.15 15.09 6.12
CA LEU A 136 6.34 14.05 7.13
C LEU A 136 7.46 13.08 6.75
N ARG A 137 7.95 12.31 7.73
CA ARG A 137 8.89 11.19 7.54
C ARG A 137 10.19 11.54 6.80
N TYR A 138 10.69 12.77 6.95
CA TYR A 138 12.04 13.10 6.52
C TYR A 138 13.07 12.28 7.29
N GLY A 139 14.12 11.86 6.57
CA GLY A 139 15.16 10.99 7.09
C GLY A 139 16.20 11.72 7.94
N LYS A 140 17.37 11.08 8.06
CA LYS A 140 18.51 11.61 8.80
C LYS A 140 19.02 12.92 8.21
N ALA A 141 19.73 13.69 9.04
CA ALA A 141 20.38 14.91 8.61
C ALA A 141 21.44 14.61 7.53
N THR A 142 21.52 15.49 6.53
CA THR A 142 22.41 15.37 5.39
C THR A 142 22.83 16.77 4.94
N ALA A 143 24.13 16.94 4.68
CA ALA A 143 24.70 18.20 4.21
C ALA A 143 24.57 18.39 2.69
N PHE A 144 23.77 17.56 2.00
CA PHE A 144 23.69 17.59 0.54
C PHE A 144 22.80 18.73 0.05
N PRO A 145 23.36 19.76 -0.62
CA PRO A 145 22.67 21.03 -0.86
C PRO A 145 21.48 20.92 -1.84
N LEU A 146 21.54 20.00 -2.80
CA LEU A 146 20.44 19.75 -3.75
C LEU A 146 19.20 19.14 -3.08
N LEU A 147 19.35 18.45 -1.92
CA LEU A 147 18.21 17.87 -1.21
C LEU A 147 17.41 18.95 -0.43
N ALA A 148 18.07 20.05 -0.06
CA ALA A 148 17.40 21.18 0.58
C ALA A 148 16.36 21.84 -0.35
N ALA A 149 16.66 21.90 -1.65
CA ALA A 149 15.74 22.44 -2.67
C ALA A 149 14.47 21.59 -2.87
N LEU A 150 14.49 20.31 -2.48
CA LEU A 150 13.35 19.38 -2.62
C LEU A 150 12.39 19.41 -1.43
N GLY A 151 12.60 20.35 -0.50
CA GLY A 151 11.71 20.58 0.63
C GLY A 151 12.05 19.85 1.92
N GLY A 152 13.15 19.09 1.93
CA GLY A 152 13.66 18.40 3.12
C GLY A 152 14.62 19.22 3.98
N GLY A 153 15.02 20.41 3.53
CA GLY A 153 16.12 21.14 4.17
C GLY A 153 17.38 20.29 4.24
N GLU A 154 18.05 20.26 5.39
CA GLU A 154 19.22 19.42 5.64
C GLU A 154 18.86 17.96 5.97
N ARG A 155 17.78 17.39 5.41
CA ARG A 155 17.37 16.00 5.66
C ARG A 155 17.06 15.25 4.37
N HIS A 156 17.27 13.94 4.40
CA HIS A 156 16.91 13.09 3.28
C HIS A 156 15.39 13.11 3.02
N PRO A 157 14.92 13.44 1.80
CA PRO A 157 13.51 13.39 1.43
C PRO A 157 13.10 11.94 1.13
N VAL A 158 13.14 11.09 2.16
CA VAL A 158 12.81 9.66 2.09
C VAL A 158 11.47 9.40 1.38
N PRO A 159 10.38 10.18 1.59
CA PRO A 159 9.14 9.94 0.87
C PRO A 159 9.26 10.13 -0.66
N LEU A 160 10.14 11.02 -1.15
CA LEU A 160 10.41 11.13 -2.59
C LEU A 160 11.18 9.91 -3.12
N TYR A 161 12.11 9.38 -2.33
CA TYR A 161 12.83 8.15 -2.69
C TYR A 161 11.87 6.96 -2.75
N GLU A 162 10.96 6.84 -1.78
CA GLU A 162 9.90 5.82 -1.74
C GLU A 162 8.98 5.93 -2.96
N ALA A 163 8.57 7.14 -3.34
CA ALA A 163 7.73 7.36 -4.51
C ALA A 163 8.46 7.01 -5.83
N ALA A 164 9.71 7.46 -6.00
CA ALA A 164 10.50 7.22 -7.20
C ALA A 164 10.85 5.74 -7.39
N LEU A 165 11.35 5.09 -6.33
CA LEU A 165 11.66 3.66 -6.35
C LEU A 165 10.39 2.82 -6.42
N GLY A 166 9.29 3.26 -5.82
CA GLY A 166 7.97 2.65 -5.97
C GLY A 166 7.47 2.69 -7.40
N ALA A 167 7.65 3.81 -8.12
CA ALA A 167 7.31 3.91 -9.54
C ALA A 167 8.18 2.98 -10.39
N LEU A 168 9.48 2.89 -10.09
CA LEU A 168 10.38 1.91 -10.72
C LEU A 168 9.92 0.47 -10.43
N ALA A 169 9.53 0.16 -9.19
CA ALA A 169 8.99 -1.14 -8.81
C ALA A 169 7.70 -1.47 -9.59
N LEU A 170 6.78 -0.52 -9.72
CA LEU A 170 5.56 -0.70 -10.53
C LEU A 170 5.89 -0.95 -12.00
N PHE A 171 6.86 -0.22 -12.56
CA PHE A 171 7.32 -0.41 -13.93
C PHE A 171 7.95 -1.80 -14.14
N LEU A 172 8.86 -2.21 -13.24
CA LEU A 172 9.48 -3.54 -13.28
C LEU A 172 8.42 -4.63 -13.13
N TRP A 173 7.46 -4.43 -12.24
CA TRP A 173 6.35 -5.35 -12.05
C TRP A 173 5.51 -5.52 -13.30
N GLU A 174 5.13 -4.41 -13.95
CA GLU A 174 4.39 -4.41 -15.22
C GLU A 174 5.12 -5.19 -16.33
N ARG A 175 6.46 -5.07 -16.38
CA ARG A 175 7.29 -5.75 -17.37
C ARG A 175 7.43 -7.24 -17.08
N LEU A 176 7.72 -7.60 -15.83
CA LEU A 176 8.06 -8.97 -15.45
C LEU A 176 6.84 -9.86 -15.25
N ARG A 177 5.68 -9.31 -14.84
CA ARG A 177 4.39 -10.05 -14.69
C ARG A 177 3.84 -10.68 -15.97
N ARG A 178 4.47 -10.38 -17.12
CA ARG A 178 4.12 -10.97 -18.42
C ARG A 178 4.76 -12.35 -18.62
N ARG A 179 5.73 -12.71 -17.77
CA ARG A 179 6.30 -14.06 -17.75
C ARG A 179 5.24 -15.08 -17.30
N PRO A 180 5.34 -16.34 -17.75
CA PRO A 180 4.40 -17.40 -17.41
C PRO A 180 4.63 -17.87 -15.97
N TRP A 181 4.21 -17.05 -15.00
CA TRP A 181 4.25 -17.42 -13.59
C TRP A 181 3.01 -18.24 -13.23
N ALA A 182 3.21 -19.25 -12.40
CA ALA A 182 2.12 -19.89 -11.69
C ALA A 182 1.35 -18.85 -10.83
N PRO A 183 0.07 -19.11 -10.50
CA PRO A 183 -0.73 -18.20 -9.67
C PRO A 183 0.00 -17.80 -8.38
N GLY A 184 -0.09 -16.54 -7.98
CA GLY A 184 0.62 -15.97 -6.83
C GLY A 184 1.99 -15.37 -7.17
N GLY A 185 2.55 -15.66 -8.35
CA GLY A 185 3.86 -15.13 -8.73
C GLY A 185 3.87 -13.62 -8.94
N ALA A 186 2.79 -13.02 -9.45
CA ALA A 186 2.76 -11.57 -9.63
C ALA A 186 2.67 -10.84 -8.29
N PHE A 187 1.94 -11.38 -7.33
CA PHE A 187 1.89 -10.85 -5.97
C PHE A 187 3.24 -10.99 -5.27
N LEU A 188 3.90 -12.14 -5.36
CA LEU A 188 5.22 -12.34 -4.76
C LEU A 188 6.29 -11.43 -5.38
N LEU A 189 6.19 -11.14 -6.68
CA LEU A 189 7.02 -10.12 -7.30
C LEU A 189 6.74 -8.72 -6.73
N ALA A 190 5.47 -8.33 -6.61
CA ALA A 190 5.12 -7.03 -6.03
C ALA A 190 5.61 -6.92 -4.58
N LEU A 191 5.45 -7.99 -3.78
CA LEU A 191 5.97 -8.07 -2.42
C LEU A 191 7.49 -7.90 -2.40
N THR A 192 8.21 -8.64 -3.24
CA THR A 192 9.68 -8.56 -3.35
C THR A 192 10.12 -7.14 -3.68
N LEU A 193 9.52 -6.52 -4.70
CA LEU A 193 9.89 -5.19 -5.15
C LEU A 193 9.55 -4.12 -4.11
N TYR A 194 8.35 -4.17 -3.52
CA TYR A 194 7.96 -3.25 -2.44
C TYR A 194 8.87 -3.38 -1.22
N SER A 195 9.16 -4.61 -0.80
CA SER A 195 10.07 -4.90 0.30
C SER A 195 11.50 -4.42 0.03
N ALA A 196 12.00 -4.56 -1.20
CA ALA A 196 13.30 -4.03 -1.59
C ALA A 196 13.35 -2.50 -1.51
N VAL A 197 12.29 -1.82 -1.97
CA VAL A 197 12.16 -0.36 -1.82
C VAL A 197 12.20 0.02 -0.34
N ARG A 198 11.38 -0.62 0.50
CA ARG A 198 11.32 -0.35 1.95
C ARG A 198 12.65 -0.59 2.64
N TRP A 199 13.31 -1.72 2.37
CA TRP A 199 14.59 -2.06 2.97
C TRP A 199 15.67 -1.03 2.64
N PHE A 200 15.70 -0.55 1.39
CA PHE A 200 16.63 0.48 0.94
C PHE A 200 16.33 1.84 1.58
N THR A 201 15.06 2.29 1.56
CA THR A 201 14.70 3.63 2.04
C THR A 201 14.77 3.77 3.55
N GLU A 202 14.52 2.68 4.30
CA GLU A 202 14.61 2.68 5.77
C GLU A 202 16.04 2.99 6.26
N GLY A 203 17.08 2.65 5.47
CA GLY A 203 18.47 2.99 5.80
C GLY A 203 18.73 4.49 5.88
N PHE A 204 18.03 5.28 5.05
CA PHE A 204 18.10 6.75 5.02
C PHE A 204 17.15 7.42 6.01
N GLY A 205 16.09 6.71 6.41
CA GLY A 205 15.15 7.16 7.42
C GLY A 205 15.78 7.27 8.81
N ALA A 206 15.12 7.97 9.72
CA ALA A 206 15.35 7.83 11.16
C ALA A 206 14.77 6.50 11.71
N GLY A 207 14.65 5.51 10.83
CA GLY A 207 13.84 4.31 10.96
C GLY A 207 14.30 3.33 12.03
N SER A 208 13.38 2.47 12.43
CA SER A 208 13.66 1.41 13.39
C SER A 208 14.35 0.23 12.69
N PRO A 209 15.43 -0.35 13.25
CA PRO A 209 16.05 -1.57 12.72
C PRO A 209 15.04 -2.72 12.52
N ILE A 210 13.95 -2.72 13.29
CA ILE A 210 12.86 -3.69 13.17
C ILE A 210 12.18 -3.59 11.81
N LEU A 211 11.82 -2.38 11.35
CA LEU A 211 11.13 -2.20 10.08
C LEU A 211 12.02 -2.58 8.90
N GLN A 212 13.32 -2.28 8.98
CA GLN A 212 14.28 -2.68 7.97
C GLN A 212 14.42 -4.22 7.92
N THR A 213 14.43 -4.88 9.09
CA THR A 213 14.51 -6.34 9.18
C THR A 213 13.24 -7.00 8.62
N VAL A 214 12.06 -6.46 8.93
CA VAL A 214 10.78 -6.93 8.37
C VAL A 214 10.76 -6.77 6.85
N ALA A 215 11.26 -5.65 6.32
CA ALA A 215 11.35 -5.43 4.89
C ALA A 215 12.28 -6.45 4.23
N LEU A 216 13.45 -6.72 4.81
CA LEU A 216 14.36 -7.76 4.33
C LEU A 216 13.70 -9.14 4.34
N GLY A 217 13.02 -9.51 5.43
CA GLY A 217 12.28 -10.76 5.53
C GLY A 217 11.21 -10.90 4.44
N GLY A 218 10.44 -9.84 4.18
CA GLY A 218 9.45 -9.82 3.10
C GLY A 218 10.08 -9.99 1.71
N MET A 219 11.25 -9.37 1.47
CA MET A 219 11.99 -9.52 0.22
C MET A 219 12.47 -10.97 0.03
N LEU A 220 13.08 -11.57 1.06
CA LEU A 220 13.57 -12.94 1.01
C LEU A 220 12.43 -13.95 0.83
N LEU A 221 11.31 -13.76 1.53
CA LEU A 221 10.12 -14.60 1.36
C LEU A 221 9.53 -14.50 -0.05
N GLY A 222 9.48 -13.29 -0.62
CA GLY A 222 9.02 -13.06 -1.99
C GLY A 222 9.91 -13.76 -3.02
N LEU A 223 11.24 -13.62 -2.88
CA LEU A 223 12.21 -14.29 -3.76
C LEU A 223 12.16 -15.81 -3.65
N TRP A 224 12.07 -16.34 -2.42
CA TRP A 224 11.95 -17.78 -2.17
C TRP A 224 10.65 -18.34 -2.75
N GLY A 225 9.53 -17.63 -2.59
CA GLY A 225 8.28 -18.01 -3.22
C GLY A 225 8.38 -18.02 -4.75
N LEU A 226 8.99 -17.00 -5.34
CA LEU A 226 9.17 -16.92 -6.80
C LEU A 226 10.03 -18.06 -7.35
N SER A 227 11.11 -18.44 -6.66
CA SER A 227 11.97 -19.54 -7.10
C SER A 227 11.25 -20.89 -7.05
N GLY A 228 10.42 -21.12 -6.03
CA GLY A 228 9.56 -22.32 -5.97
C GLY A 228 8.58 -22.41 -7.13
N LEU A 229 7.94 -21.29 -7.49
CA LEU A 229 6.99 -21.24 -8.61
C LEU A 229 7.63 -21.49 -9.98
N THR A 230 8.89 -21.09 -10.15
CA THR A 230 9.62 -21.38 -11.39
C THR A 230 9.95 -22.86 -11.54
N GLN A 231 10.13 -23.59 -10.43
CA GLN A 231 10.41 -25.04 -10.49
C GLN A 231 9.14 -25.86 -10.77
N GLU A 232 7.98 -25.48 -10.22
CA GLU A 232 6.70 -26.13 -10.51
C GLU A 232 6.37 -26.11 -12.02
N GLY A 233 6.68 -25.02 -12.72
CA GLY A 233 6.47 -24.91 -14.17
C GLY A 233 7.42 -25.75 -15.04
N SER A 234 8.54 -26.21 -14.48
CA SER A 234 9.53 -27.06 -15.18
C SER A 234 9.33 -28.56 -14.93
N ALA A 235 8.58 -28.92 -13.90
CA ALA A 235 8.35 -30.31 -13.48
C ALA A 235 7.18 -31.01 -14.21
N THR A 236 6.51 -30.33 -15.15
CA THR A 236 5.59 -30.97 -16.11
C THR A 236 6.21 -31.11 -17.49
N PRO A 237 7.12 -32.07 -17.73
CA PRO A 237 7.30 -32.62 -19.06
C PRO A 237 6.12 -33.57 -19.34
N SER A 238 5.62 -33.46 -20.57
CA SER A 238 4.60 -34.28 -21.24
C SER A 238 4.67 -35.77 -20.95
#